data_AF-A0A8T0CW55-F1
#
_entry.id   AF-A0A8T0CW55-F1
#
_cell.length_a   1.000
_cell.length_b   1.000
_cell.length_c   1.000
_cell.angle_alpha   90.00
_cell.angle_beta   90.00
_cell.angle_gamma   90.00
#
_symmetry.space_group_name_H-M   'P 1'
#
loop_
_entity.id
_entity.type
_entity.pdbx_description
1 polymer ?
#
loop_
_entity_poly.entity_id
_entity_poly.type
_entity_poly.pdbx_seq_one_letter_code
_entity_poly.pdbx_strand_id
1 'polypeptide(L)'
;MLARVRRCNPLRLPANSPVIFSMPSSLSAAKPSVTAASFDCDDEPIAAASSSGSDDPVRQLVSGLRGPGAEGFVASPRFGAVVSELNRFQVDRVVGALKAESPDSAVAFFEALRNEYGFRHSRFSWLLVAHVLAGKRELGRLRWVLQQMVEEE
;
A
#
# COMPACT_ATOMS: atom_id res chain seq x y z
N MET A 1 47.87 25.32 -2.39
CA MET A 1 46.90 24.30 -2.86
C MET A 1 45.55 24.61 -2.23
N LEU A 2 44.62 25.22 -2.97
CA LEU A 2 43.31 25.65 -2.45
C LEU A 2 42.22 24.70 -2.94
N ALA A 3 41.61 23.96 -2.02
CA ALA A 3 40.51 23.04 -2.30
C ALA A 3 39.20 23.82 -2.50
N ARG A 4 38.55 23.53 -3.63
CA ARG A 4 37.39 24.23 -4.19
C ARG A 4 36.11 23.80 -3.45
N VAL A 5 35.55 24.71 -2.65
CA VAL A 5 34.23 24.57 -2.01
C VAL A 5 33.15 24.50 -3.11
N ARG A 6 32.46 23.36 -3.25
CA ARG A 6 31.27 23.25 -4.11
C ARG A 6 30.08 23.85 -3.37
N ARG A 7 29.70 25.08 -3.76
CA ARG A 7 28.41 25.68 -3.37
C ARG A 7 27.30 25.02 -4.18
N CYS A 8 26.40 24.29 -3.52
CA CYS A 8 25.12 23.90 -4.12
C CYS A 8 24.20 25.13 -4.08
N ASN A 9 23.85 25.66 -5.25
CA ASN A 9 22.80 26.67 -5.36
C ASN A 9 21.42 26.00 -5.20
N PRO A 10 20.49 26.60 -4.45
CA PRO A 10 19.12 26.12 -4.40
C PRO A 10 18.43 26.38 -5.74
N LEU A 11 17.82 25.34 -6.31
CA LEU A 11 17.00 25.44 -7.51
C LEU A 11 15.83 26.40 -7.24
N ARG A 12 15.88 27.57 -7.87
CA ARG A 12 14.77 28.52 -7.89
C ARG A 12 13.74 28.04 -8.91
N LEU A 13 12.60 27.55 -8.43
CA LEU A 13 11.43 27.28 -9.27
C LEU A 13 10.72 28.60 -9.56
N PRO A 14 10.49 28.98 -10.83
CA PRO A 14 9.61 30.11 -11.14
C PRO A 14 8.15 29.72 -10.87
N ALA A 15 7.49 30.52 -10.04
CA ALA A 15 6.05 30.53 -9.89
C ALA A 15 5.37 31.06 -11.16
N ASN A 16 4.15 30.58 -11.41
CA ASN A 16 3.10 31.12 -12.28
C ASN A 16 2.92 30.41 -13.64
N SER A 17 1.93 29.51 -13.68
CA SER A 17 1.12 29.25 -14.88
C SER A 17 -0.22 28.62 -14.46
N PRO A 18 -1.38 29.24 -14.77
CA PRO A 18 -2.68 28.59 -14.61
C PRO A 18 -2.95 27.71 -15.83
N VAL A 19 -2.89 26.39 -15.66
CA VAL A 19 -3.30 25.43 -16.69
C VAL A 19 -4.82 25.33 -16.69
N ILE A 20 -5.46 25.99 -17.65
CA ILE A 20 -6.88 25.84 -17.97
C ILE A 20 -7.05 24.49 -18.66
N PHE A 21 -7.64 23.52 -17.98
CA PHE A 21 -8.05 22.25 -18.59
C PHE A 21 -9.27 22.50 -19.48
N SER A 22 -9.05 22.46 -20.79
CA SER A 22 -10.11 22.47 -21.81
C SER A 22 -10.61 21.03 -22.00
N MET A 23 -11.87 20.77 -21.65
CA MET A 23 -12.58 19.51 -21.92
C MET A 23 -13.24 19.59 -23.30
N PRO A 24 -12.97 18.67 -24.24
CA PRO A 24 -13.86 18.48 -25.37
C PRO A 24 -14.97 17.48 -25.03
N SER A 25 -16.19 18.00 -24.92
CA SER A 25 -17.44 17.24 -25.00
C SER A 25 -17.80 16.95 -26.46
N SER A 26 -18.19 15.70 -26.77
CA SER A 26 -19.22 15.29 -27.77
C SER A 26 -19.24 13.73 -27.86
N LEU A 27 -20.33 13.05 -27.49
CA LEU A 27 -21.47 12.59 -28.33
C LEU A 27 -21.01 11.64 -29.45
N SER A 28 -21.50 10.40 -29.60
CA SER A 28 -22.90 10.00 -29.68
C SER A 28 -23.11 8.49 -29.50
N ALA A 29 -24.38 8.12 -29.29
CA ALA A 29 -24.89 6.79 -29.01
C ALA A 29 -24.75 5.78 -30.16
N ALA A 30 -24.45 4.53 -29.81
CA ALA A 30 -24.76 3.37 -30.62
C ALA A 30 -25.48 2.33 -29.74
N LYS A 31 -26.75 2.09 -30.04
CA LYS A 31 -27.50 0.92 -29.57
C LYS A 31 -27.06 -0.31 -30.36
N PRO A 32 -26.82 -1.46 -29.72
CA PRO A 32 -27.09 -2.74 -30.33
C PRO A 32 -28.31 -3.38 -29.67
N SER A 33 -29.32 -3.65 -30.50
CA SER A 33 -30.48 -4.49 -30.20
C SER A 33 -30.08 -5.96 -30.37
N VAL A 34 -30.22 -6.80 -29.34
CA VAL A 34 -30.27 -8.26 -29.51
C VAL A 34 -31.27 -8.86 -28.52
N THR A 35 -32.10 -9.72 -29.09
CA THR A 35 -33.26 -10.45 -28.55
C THR A 35 -32.90 -11.49 -27.49
N ALA A 36 -33.87 -11.72 -26.60
CA ALA A 36 -33.88 -12.70 -25.52
C ALA A 36 -33.70 -14.17 -25.97
N ALA A 37 -33.08 -14.96 -25.10
CA ALA A 37 -33.35 -16.38 -24.96
C ALA A 37 -33.44 -16.69 -23.45
N SER A 38 -34.63 -17.10 -23.01
CA SER A 38 -34.88 -17.65 -21.68
C SER A 38 -34.31 -19.05 -21.59
N PHE A 39 -33.48 -19.31 -20.57
CA PHE A 39 -33.17 -20.67 -20.15
C PHE A 39 -33.83 -20.90 -18.79
N ASP A 40 -34.65 -21.94 -18.78
CA ASP A 40 -35.43 -22.47 -17.67
C ASP A 40 -34.60 -22.60 -16.38
N CYS A 41 -35.21 -22.15 -15.28
CA CYS A 41 -34.88 -22.62 -13.95
C CYS A 41 -35.49 -24.02 -13.79
N ASP A 42 -34.67 -25.03 -13.55
CA ASP A 42 -34.90 -26.14 -12.61
C ASP A 42 -33.80 -27.20 -12.80
N ASP A 43 -32.86 -27.28 -11.84
CA ASP A 43 -32.38 -28.56 -11.29
C ASP A 43 -31.52 -28.36 -10.02
N GLU A 44 -31.54 -29.38 -9.18
CA GLU A 44 -31.17 -29.55 -7.77
C GLU A 44 -29.81 -29.01 -7.25
N PRO A 45 -29.66 -28.88 -5.90
CA PRO A 45 -28.47 -28.34 -5.27
C PRO A 45 -27.35 -29.39 -5.29
N ILE A 46 -26.52 -29.35 -6.33
CA ILE A 46 -25.22 -30.00 -6.29
C ILE A 46 -24.44 -29.33 -5.17
N ALA A 47 -24.17 -30.09 -4.11
CA ALA A 47 -23.31 -29.75 -3.01
C ALA A 47 -21.96 -29.27 -3.56
N ALA A 48 -21.85 -27.96 -3.80
CA ALA A 48 -20.60 -27.27 -3.88
C ALA A 48 -20.04 -27.31 -2.47
N ALA A 49 -19.26 -28.37 -2.19
CA ALA A 49 -18.31 -28.38 -1.11
C ALA A 49 -17.59 -27.04 -1.16
N SER A 50 -18.00 -26.18 -0.24
CA SER A 50 -17.45 -24.87 -0.05
C SER A 50 -16.03 -25.13 0.42
N SER A 51 -15.07 -25.12 -0.53
CA SER A 51 -13.69 -24.84 -0.18
C SER A 51 -13.68 -23.40 0.31
N SER A 52 -14.05 -23.29 1.57
CA SER A 52 -14.15 -22.09 2.36
C SER A 52 -12.77 -21.44 2.38
N GLY A 53 -12.69 -20.29 1.72
CA GLY A 53 -11.68 -19.26 1.95
C GLY A 53 -10.27 -19.65 1.54
N SER A 54 -9.84 -19.22 0.36
CA SER A 54 -8.43 -18.80 0.24
C SER A 54 -8.22 -17.73 1.32
N ASP A 55 -7.54 -18.08 2.41
CA ASP A 55 -7.08 -17.13 3.41
C ASP A 55 -6.14 -16.13 2.73
N ASP A 56 -6.68 -15.00 2.26
CA ASP A 56 -5.87 -13.94 1.66
C ASP A 56 -4.95 -13.40 2.77
N PRO A 57 -3.62 -13.62 2.68
CA PRO A 57 -2.69 -13.26 3.75
C PRO A 57 -2.73 -11.76 4.03
N VAL A 58 -3.06 -10.95 3.01
CA VAL A 58 -3.25 -9.50 3.15
C VAL A 58 -4.43 -9.19 4.06
N ARG A 59 -5.59 -9.83 3.86
CA ARG A 59 -6.78 -9.61 4.69
C ARG A 59 -6.57 -10.10 6.12
N GLN A 60 -5.87 -11.22 6.29
CA GLN A 60 -5.56 -11.75 7.61
C GLN A 60 -4.66 -10.80 8.41
N LEU A 61 -3.62 -10.26 7.76
CA LEU A 61 -2.74 -9.30 8.42
C LEU A 61 -3.44 -7.98 8.71
N VAL A 62 -4.18 -7.43 7.75
CA VAL A 62 -4.91 -6.17 7.96
C VAL A 62 -5.92 -6.31 9.09
N SER A 63 -6.65 -7.43 9.17
CA SER A 63 -7.61 -7.66 10.25
C SER A 63 -6.93 -7.89 11.61
N GLY A 64 -5.80 -8.61 11.67
CA GLY A 64 -5.07 -8.84 12.91
C GLY A 64 -4.33 -7.61 13.44
N LEU A 65 -3.86 -6.73 12.55
CA LEU A 65 -3.15 -5.49 12.90
C LEU A 65 -4.10 -4.30 13.14
N ARG A 66 -5.41 -4.50 12.93
CA ARG A 66 -6.44 -3.50 13.17
C ARG A 66 -6.90 -3.54 14.62
N GLY A 67 -6.75 -2.42 15.32
CA GLY A 67 -7.33 -2.20 16.64
C GLY A 67 -6.44 -2.62 17.82
N PRO A 68 -7.00 -2.65 19.04
CA PRO A 68 -6.24 -2.76 20.30
C PRO A 68 -5.58 -4.13 20.53
N GLY A 69 -5.81 -5.12 19.67
CA GLY A 69 -5.22 -6.46 19.73
C GLY A 69 -3.99 -6.66 18.86
N ALA A 70 -3.51 -5.62 18.16
CA ALA A 70 -2.41 -5.73 17.20
C ALA A 70 -1.12 -6.28 17.82
N GLU A 71 -0.77 -5.87 19.05
CA GLU A 71 0.42 -6.36 19.75
C GLU A 71 0.36 -7.87 20.00
N GLY A 72 -0.80 -8.38 20.44
CA GLY A 72 -1.01 -9.81 20.64
C GLY A 72 -1.00 -10.61 19.35
N PHE A 73 -1.47 -10.01 18.25
CA PHE A 73 -1.41 -10.63 16.93
C PHE A 73 0.03 -10.73 16.42
N VAL A 74 0.83 -9.66 16.53
CA VAL A 74 2.26 -9.65 16.14
C VAL A 74 3.06 -10.67 16.94
N ALA A 75 2.79 -10.80 18.24
CA ALA A 75 3.43 -11.80 19.10
C ALA A 75 2.99 -13.24 18.81
N SER A 76 1.96 -13.45 17.98
CA SER A 76 1.43 -14.78 17.69
C SER A 76 2.30 -15.53 16.67
N PRO A 77 2.45 -16.87 16.78
CA PRO A 77 3.14 -17.68 15.77
C PRO A 77 2.51 -17.57 14.36
N ARG A 78 1.21 -17.21 14.31
CA ARG A 78 0.49 -17.02 13.06
C ARG A 78 1.01 -15.82 12.27
N PHE A 79 1.40 -14.74 12.94
CA PHE A 79 1.94 -13.57 12.27
C PHE A 79 3.22 -13.91 11.50
N GLY A 80 4.16 -14.61 12.14
CA GLY A 80 5.40 -15.05 11.49
C GLY A 80 5.16 -15.99 10.30
N ALA A 81 4.21 -16.92 10.41
CA ALA A 81 3.84 -17.81 9.32
C ALA A 81 3.32 -17.03 8.11
N VAL A 82 2.38 -16.10 8.32
CA VAL A 82 1.76 -15.32 7.24
C VAL A 82 2.76 -14.34 6.62
N VAL A 83 3.58 -13.68 7.44
CA VAL A 83 4.64 -12.76 6.98
C VAL A 83 5.65 -13.47 6.08
N SER A 84 6.02 -14.71 6.40
CA SER A 84 7.01 -15.49 5.64
C SER A 84 6.55 -15.81 4.21
N GLU A 85 5.23 -15.82 3.98
CA GLU A 85 4.64 -16.12 2.67
C GLU A 85 4.41 -14.84 1.83
N LEU A 86 4.63 -13.65 2.41
CA LEU A 86 4.37 -12.41 1.71
C LEU A 86 5.40 -12.08 0.63
N ASN A 87 4.90 -11.63 -0.51
CA ASN A 87 5.70 -10.94 -1.50
C ASN A 87 5.64 -9.41 -1.34
N ARG A 88 6.55 -8.70 -2.03
CA ARG A 88 6.66 -7.23 -1.99
C ARG A 88 5.35 -6.50 -2.33
N PHE A 89 4.60 -6.98 -3.31
CA PHE A 89 3.33 -6.37 -3.69
C PHE A 89 2.24 -6.55 -2.62
N GLN A 90 2.22 -7.70 -1.94
CA GLN A 90 1.30 -7.93 -0.83
C GLN A 90 1.65 -7.07 0.38
N VAL A 91 2.93 -6.90 0.70
CA VAL A 91 3.38 -5.96 1.73
C VAL A 91 2.90 -4.54 1.42
N ASP A 92 3.05 -4.09 0.18
CA ASP A 92 2.59 -2.77 -0.26
C ASP A 92 1.07 -2.60 -0.06
N ARG A 93 0.28 -3.64 -0.33
CA ARG A 93 -1.16 -3.66 -0.08
C ARG A 93 -1.50 -3.59 1.41
N VAL A 94 -0.79 -4.36 2.26
CA VAL A 94 -1.00 -4.33 3.71
C VAL A 94 -0.68 -2.95 4.28
N VAL A 95 0.49 -2.39 3.96
CA VAL A 95 0.89 -1.04 4.40
C VAL A 95 -0.10 0.01 3.89
N GLY A 96 -0.54 -0.11 2.62
CA GLY A 96 -1.52 0.79 2.03
C GLY A 96 -2.88 0.77 2.73
N ALA A 97 -3.36 -0.42 3.11
CA ALA A 97 -4.60 -0.57 3.87
C ALA A 97 -4.47 -0.02 5.30
N LEU A 98 -3.38 -0.39 6.00
CA LEU A 98 -3.13 0.07 7.37
C LEU A 98 -2.95 1.58 7.44
N LYS A 99 -2.34 2.21 6.43
CA LYS A 99 -2.19 3.68 6.37
C LYS A 99 -3.53 4.41 6.56
N ALA A 100 -4.63 3.87 6.04
CA ALA A 100 -5.95 4.49 6.15
C ALA A 100 -6.65 4.14 7.48
N GLU A 101 -6.50 2.91 7.96
CA GLU A 101 -7.26 2.39 9.11
C GLU A 101 -6.52 2.59 10.45
N SER A 102 -5.21 2.37 10.47
CA SER A 102 -4.33 2.48 11.64
C SER A 102 -2.91 2.89 11.19
N PRO A 103 -2.66 4.21 11.07
CA PRO A 103 -1.37 4.71 10.59
C PRO A 103 -0.18 4.23 11.43
N ASP A 104 -0.37 4.09 12.74
CA ASP A 104 0.66 3.59 13.66
C ASP A 104 0.98 2.12 13.40
N SER A 105 -0.05 1.27 13.19
CA SER A 105 0.15 -0.13 12.79
C SER A 105 0.87 -0.23 11.45
N ALA A 106 0.62 0.68 10.51
CA ALA A 106 1.31 0.68 9.21
C ALA A 106 2.82 0.88 9.36
N VAL A 107 3.22 1.83 10.20
CA VAL A 107 4.64 2.10 10.47
C VAL A 107 5.27 0.96 11.27
N ALA A 108 4.60 0.45 12.30
CA ALA A 108 5.09 -0.65 13.11
C ALA A 108 5.27 -1.94 12.28
N PHE A 109 4.30 -2.27 11.42
CA PHE A 109 4.40 -3.42 10.52
C PHE A 109 5.58 -3.29 9.56
N PHE A 110 5.77 -2.11 8.96
CA PHE A 110 6.92 -1.84 8.09
C PHE A 110 8.26 -2.03 8.83
N GLU A 111 8.38 -1.47 10.03
CA GLU A 111 9.60 -1.58 10.84
C GLU A 111 9.86 -3.02 11.29
N ALA A 112 8.84 -3.75 11.72
CA ALA A 112 8.95 -5.16 12.09
C ALA A 112 9.46 -6.01 10.92
N LEU A 113 8.86 -5.86 9.73
CA LEU A 113 9.31 -6.57 8.53
C LEU A 113 10.79 -6.30 8.22
N ARG A 114 11.25 -5.06 8.35
CA ARG A 114 12.63 -4.69 8.08
C ARG A 114 13.59 -5.23 9.15
N ASN A 115 13.28 -5.00 10.42
CA ASN A 115 14.23 -5.20 11.52
C ASN A 115 14.24 -6.65 12.03
N GLU A 116 13.07 -7.31 12.07
CA GLU A 116 12.92 -8.64 12.64
C GLU A 116 12.95 -9.72 11.55
N TYR A 117 12.35 -9.44 10.39
CA TYR A 117 12.24 -10.41 9.29
C TYR A 117 13.25 -10.17 8.16
N GLY A 118 14.08 -9.13 8.25
CA GLY A 118 15.09 -8.80 7.23
C GLY A 118 14.49 -8.50 5.85
N PHE A 119 13.21 -8.12 5.79
CA PHE A 119 12.48 -7.93 4.55
C PHE A 119 12.95 -6.66 3.84
N ARG A 120 13.29 -6.79 2.56
CA ARG A 120 13.63 -5.65 1.70
C ARG A 120 12.36 -5.04 1.11
N HIS A 121 11.96 -3.90 1.66
CA HIS A 121 10.79 -3.15 1.22
C HIS A 121 10.92 -2.64 -0.21
N SER A 122 9.77 -2.45 -0.86
CA SER A 122 9.71 -1.77 -2.15
C SER A 122 9.84 -0.25 -1.95
N ARG A 123 10.27 0.46 -2.98
CA ARG A 123 10.25 1.94 -2.96
C ARG A 123 8.86 2.48 -2.65
N PHE A 124 7.81 1.77 -3.06
CA PHE A 124 6.43 2.18 -2.82
C PHE A 124 6.06 2.05 -1.34
N SER A 125 6.42 0.97 -0.65
CA SER A 125 6.22 0.83 0.80
C SER A 125 6.96 1.92 1.59
N TRP A 126 8.20 2.23 1.19
CA TRP A 126 8.95 3.36 1.76
C TRP A 126 8.19 4.69 1.64
N LEU A 127 7.65 4.99 0.45
CA LEU A 127 6.87 6.22 0.22
C LEU A 127 5.55 6.24 0.99
N LEU A 128 4.89 5.09 1.16
CA LEU A 128 3.67 5.00 1.96
C LEU A 128 3.94 5.36 3.43
N VAL A 129 5.01 4.81 4.02
CA VAL A 129 5.42 5.12 5.39
C VAL A 129 5.88 6.57 5.52
N ALA A 130 6.67 7.08 4.57
CA ALA A 130 7.05 8.49 4.53
C ALA A 130 5.81 9.40 4.51
N HIS A 131 4.78 9.05 3.74
CA HIS A 131 3.53 9.80 3.72
C HIS A 131 2.82 9.77 5.08
N VAL A 132 2.75 8.62 5.75
CA VAL A 132 2.17 8.53 7.10
C VAL A 132 2.91 9.44 8.08
N LEU A 133 4.24 9.35 8.11
CA LEU A 133 5.07 10.16 9.01
C LEU A 133 4.95 11.66 8.71
N ALA A 134 4.86 12.04 7.44
CA ALA A 134 4.60 13.41 7.02
C ALA A 134 3.24 13.91 7.54
N GLY A 135 2.19 13.09 7.43
CA GLY A 135 0.87 13.38 7.99
C GLY A 135 0.88 13.58 9.51
N LYS A 136 1.69 12.78 10.22
CA LYS A 136 1.91 12.90 11.67
C LYS A 136 2.87 14.02 12.08
N ARG A 137 3.49 14.71 11.12
CA ARG A 137 4.53 15.75 11.34
C ARG A 137 5.77 15.23 12.08
N GLU A 138 6.07 13.94 11.99
CA GLU A 138 7.25 13.31 12.61
C GLU A 138 8.50 13.51 11.73
N LEU A 139 8.96 14.76 11.59
CA LEU A 139 9.98 15.15 10.61
C LEU A 139 11.33 14.44 10.80
N GLY A 140 11.71 14.12 12.04
CA GLY A 140 12.94 13.38 12.33
C GLY A 140 12.91 11.97 11.74
N ARG A 141 11.83 11.23 12.02
CA ARG A 141 11.63 9.88 11.46
C ARG A 141 11.44 9.92 9.95
N LEU A 142 10.69 10.88 9.44
CA LEU A 142 10.52 11.07 7.99
C LEU A 142 11.87 11.25 7.29
N ARG A 143 12.74 12.13 7.82
CA ARG A 143 14.08 12.34 7.25
C ARG A 143 14.88 11.04 7.24
N TRP A 144 14.88 10.32 8.35
CA TRP A 144 15.59 9.05 8.46
C TRP A 144 15.06 8.03 7.44
N VAL A 145 13.74 7.86 7.34
CA VAL A 145 13.11 6.95 6.37
C VAL A 145 13.51 7.29 4.93
N LEU A 146 13.46 8.57 4.55
CA LEU A 146 13.85 9.00 3.20
C LEU A 146 15.34 8.78 2.92
N GLN A 147 16.20 8.99 3.91
CA GLN A 147 17.62 8.74 3.75
C GLN A 147 17.91 7.25 3.57
N GLN A 148 17.30 6.39 4.40
CA GLN A 148 17.45 4.94 4.29
C GLN A 148 16.94 4.42 2.95
N MET A 149 15.80 4.92 2.46
CA MET A 149 15.28 4.57 1.13
C MET A 149 16.29 4.86 0.02
N VAL A 150 17.04 5.97 0.10
CA VAL A 150 18.06 6.33 -0.91
C VAL A 150 19.33 5.50 -0.76
N GLU A 151 19.69 5.10 0.47
CA GLU A 151 20.87 4.27 0.74
C GLU A 151 20.67 2.80 0.33
N GLU A 152 19.42 2.30 0.35
CA GLU A 152 19.09 0.91 -0.04
C GLU A 152 18.91 0.71 -1.56
N GLU A 153 19.08 1.78 -2.35
CA GLU A 153 18.98 1.82 -3.81
C GLU A 153 20.29 1.41 -4.53
#